data_AF-A0A1B8CEA8-F1
#
_entry.id   AF-A0A1B8CEA8-F1
#
_cell.length_a   1.000
_cell.length_b   1.000
_cell.length_c   1.000
_cell.angle_alpha   90.00
_cell.angle_beta   90.00
_cell.angle_gamma   90.00
#
_symmetry.space_group_name_H-M   'P 1'
#
loop_
_entity.id
_entity.type
_entity.pdbx_description
1 polymer ?
#
loop_
_entity_poly.entity_id
_entity_poly.type
_entity_poly.pdbx_seq_one_letter_code
_entity_poly.pdbx_strand_id
1 'polypeptide(L)'
;MTVRLIISVLYTFVGSLCTTGAIWAFRAGWNVNGRQFVLTWMSLWLFAHLNFLTFDIMINITSILFPFALSPGFYRWAYALPTHAVYNLLVDI
;
A
#
# COMPACT_ATOMS: atom_id res chain seq x y z
N MET A 1 9.12 -8.47 8.36
CA MET A 1 8.34 -7.23 8.59
C MET A 1 9.07 -5.99 8.07
N THR A 2 10.36 -5.83 8.35
CA THR A 2 11.18 -4.67 7.97
C THR A 2 11.26 -4.41 6.46
N VAL A 3 11.39 -5.44 5.63
CA VAL A 3 11.52 -5.31 4.16
C VAL A 3 10.27 -4.68 3.52
N ARG A 4 9.06 -5.05 3.98
CA ARG A 4 7.80 -4.48 3.46
C ARG A 4 7.67 -2.98 3.75
N LEU A 5 8.11 -2.56 4.93
CA LEU A 5 8.11 -1.14 5.32
C LEU A 5 9.10 -0.32 4.49
N ILE A 6 10.29 -0.87 4.20
CA ILE A 6 11.29 -0.17 3.39
C ILE A 6 10.81 -0.02 1.95
N ILE A 7 10.25 -1.08 1.36
CA ILE A 7 9.73 -1.05 -0.01
C ILE A 7 8.54 -0.10 -0.12
N SER A 8 7.62 -0.09 0.85
CA SER A 8 6.45 0.80 0.80
C SER A 8 6.85 2.28 0.92
N VAL A 9 7.79 2.61 1.80
CA VAL A 9 8.30 3.98 1.96
C VAL A 9 8.99 4.46 0.69
N LEU A 10 9.87 3.64 0.09
CA LEU A 10 10.56 4.02 -1.15
C LEU A 10 9.59 4.18 -2.32
N TYR A 11 8.63 3.27 -2.47
CA TYR A 11 7.65 3.32 -3.54
C TYR A 11 6.76 4.57 -3.45
N THR A 12 6.22 4.89 -2.28
CA THR A 12 5.35 6.08 -2.11
C THR A 12 6.13 7.38 -2.21
N PHE A 13 7.41 7.39 -1.81
CA PHE A 13 8.30 8.56 -1.88
C PHE A 13 8.67 8.91 -3.32
N VAL A 14 9.06 7.92 -4.13
CA VAL A 14 9.38 8.14 -5.54
C VAL A 14 8.12 8.48 -6.33
N GLY A 15 7.00 7.80 -6.05
CA GLY A 15 5.71 8.06 -6.68
C GLY A 15 5.19 9.49 -6.41
N SER A 16 5.31 9.99 -5.18
CA SER A 16 4.90 11.36 -4.84
C SER A 16 5.81 12.41 -5.47
N LEU A 17 7.12 12.12 -5.61
CA LEU A 17 8.06 13.02 -6.28
C LEU A 17 7.73 13.16 -7.78
N CYS A 18 7.44 12.04 -8.45
CA CYS A 18 7.07 12.03 -9.87
C CYS A 18 5.77 12.79 -10.12
N THR A 19 4.73 12.56 -9.31
CA THR A 19 3.44 13.27 -9.44
C THR A 19 3.58 14.76 -9.14
N THR A 20 4.34 15.14 -8.09
CA THR A 20 4.63 16.56 -7.82
C THR A 20 5.42 17.20 -8.95
N GLY A 21 6.40 16.47 -9.50
CA GLY A 21 7.19 16.89 -10.66
C GLY A 21 6.33 17.10 -11.91
N ALA A 22 5.38 16.22 -12.18
CA ALA A 22 4.43 16.36 -13.28
C ALA A 22 3.53 17.60 -13.11
N ILE A 23 3.01 17.83 -11.90
CA ILE A 23 2.20 19.02 -11.59
C ILE A 23 3.00 20.31 -11.83
N TRP A 24 4.27 20.32 -11.43
CA TRP A 24 5.15 21.47 -11.63
C TRP A 24 5.61 21.66 -13.08
N ALA A 25 5.84 20.56 -13.81
CA ALA A 25 6.23 20.59 -15.22
C ALA A 25 5.15 21.20 -16.12
N PHE A 26 3.86 20.99 -15.79
CA PHE A 26 2.74 21.55 -16.55
C PHE A 26 2.10 22.79 -15.89
N ARG A 27 2.79 23.46 -14.97
CA ARG A 27 2.21 24.64 -14.32
C ARG A 27 2.04 25.79 -15.34
N ALA A 28 0.81 26.21 -15.59
CA ALA A 28 0.48 27.28 -16.53
C ALA A 28 0.72 28.67 -15.89
N GLY A 29 1.98 29.07 -15.75
CA GLY A 29 2.35 30.44 -15.36
C GLY A 29 2.06 30.84 -13.92
N TRP A 30 1.72 29.89 -13.04
CA TRP A 30 1.42 30.20 -11.63
C TRP A 30 2.65 30.76 -10.90
N ASN A 31 2.46 31.80 -10.08
CA ASN A 31 3.51 32.39 -9.23
C ASN A 31 3.74 31.54 -7.96
N VAL A 32 4.18 30.29 -8.14
CA VAL A 32 4.44 29.36 -7.03
C VAL A 32 5.94 29.26 -6.72
N ASN A 33 6.25 29.33 -5.44
CA ASN A 33 7.61 29.42 -4.92
C ASN A 33 8.19 28.02 -4.63
N GLY A 34 9.52 27.85 -4.61
CA GLY A 34 10.17 26.55 -4.41
C GLY A 34 9.82 25.89 -3.06
N ARG A 35 9.44 26.68 -2.06
CA ARG A 35 8.94 26.16 -0.78
C ARG A 35 7.59 25.45 -0.91
N GLN A 36 6.73 25.89 -1.83
CA GLN A 36 5.43 25.25 -2.06
C GLN A 36 5.57 23.90 -2.76
N PHE A 37 6.60 23.72 -3.60
CA PHE A 37 6.93 22.41 -4.18
C PHE A 37 7.13 21.34 -3.10
N VAL A 38 7.93 21.64 -2.08
CA VAL A 38 8.24 20.70 -1.00
C VAL A 38 6.99 20.41 -0.15
N LEU A 39 6.16 21.42 0.10
CA LEU A 39 4.89 21.24 0.82
C LEU A 39 3.92 20.34 0.04
N THR A 40 3.76 20.55 -1.27
CA THR A 40 2.91 19.70 -2.11
C THR A 40 3.44 18.27 -2.16
N TRP A 41 4.76 18.12 -2.24
CA TRP A 41 5.40 16.81 -2.26
C TRP A 41 5.20 16.03 -0.96
N MET A 42 5.43 16.67 0.19
CA MET A 42 5.27 16.03 1.50
C MET A 42 3.80 15.70 1.80
N SER A 43 2.86 16.56 1.37
CA SER A 43 1.42 16.28 1.48
C SER A 43 1.00 15.06 0.65
N LEU A 44 1.41 15.01 -0.62
CA LEU A 44 1.13 13.86 -1.50
C LEU A 44 1.81 12.58 -1.01
N TRP A 45 3.02 12.68 -0.46
CA TRP A 45 3.71 11.56 0.15
C TRP A 45 2.95 10.99 1.35
N LEU A 46 2.53 11.87 2.29
CA LEU A 46 1.76 11.47 3.47
C LEU A 46 0.44 10.79 3.07
N PHE A 47 -0.27 11.37 2.10
CA PHE A 47 -1.50 10.80 1.56
C PHE A 47 -1.26 9.41 0.96
N ALA A 48 -0.23 9.25 0.12
CA ALA A 48 0.09 7.97 -0.50
C ALA A 48 0.48 6.90 0.54
N HIS A 49 1.25 7.28 1.57
CA HIS A 49 1.65 6.36 2.63
C HIS A 49 0.46 5.90 3.49
N LEU A 50 -0.46 6.81 3.83
CA LEU A 50 -1.71 6.48 4.53
C LEU A 50 -2.63 5.57 3.70
N ASN A 51 -2.73 5.80 2.39
CA ASN A 51 -3.51 4.94 1.50
C ASN A 51 -2.91 3.53 1.45
N PHE A 52 -1.59 3.41 1.32
CA PHE A 52 -0.93 2.11 1.32
C PHE A 52 -1.19 1.34 2.62
N LEU A 53 -1.10 2.00 3.78
CA LEU A 53 -1.39 1.38 5.08
C LEU A 53 -2.86 0.95 5.19
N THR A 54 -3.80 1.79 4.73
CA THR A 54 -5.22 1.46 4.70
C THR A 54 -5.49 0.22 3.83
N PHE A 55 -4.92 0.16 2.64
CA PHE A 55 -5.05 -1.02 1.77
C PHE A 55 -4.47 -2.28 2.40
N ASP A 56 -3.32 -2.16 3.07
CA ASP A 56 -2.69 -3.29 3.75
C ASP A 56 -3.58 -3.88 4.84
N ILE A 57 -4.16 -3.00 5.67
CA ILE A 57 -5.10 -3.39 6.73
C ILE A 57 -6.36 -3.98 6.12
N MET A 58 -6.92 -3.37 5.07
CA MET A 58 -8.14 -3.89 4.42
C MET A 58 -7.92 -5.30 3.86
N ILE A 59 -6.80 -5.57 3.20
CA ILE A 59 -6.46 -6.91 2.69
C ILE A 59 -6.28 -7.90 3.84
N ASN A 60 -5.62 -7.47 4.92
CA ASN A 60 -5.41 -8.32 6.09
C ASN A 60 -6.73 -8.68 6.79
N ILE A 61 -7.59 -7.69 7.02
CA ILE A 61 -8.90 -7.87 7.68
C ILE A 61 -9.86 -8.67 6.77
N THR A 62 -9.91 -8.39 5.47
CA THR A 62 -10.76 -9.16 4.54
C THR A 62 -10.35 -10.62 4.44
N SER A 63 -9.06 -10.94 4.59
CA SER A 63 -8.56 -12.34 4.65
C SER A 63 -9.01 -13.08 5.92
N ILE A 64 -9.40 -12.37 6.99
CA ILE A 64 -9.83 -12.95 8.27
C ILE A 64 -11.35 -12.97 8.39
N LEU A 65 -12.02 -11.89 7.93
CA LEU A 65 -13.45 -11.68 8.12
C LEU A 65 -14.30 -12.29 6.99
N PHE A 66 -13.77 -12.40 5.77
CA PHE A 66 -14.42 -13.15 4.69
C PHE A 66 -13.84 -14.57 4.67
N PRO A 67 -14.58 -15.60 5.13
CA PRO A 67 -14.12 -16.97 5.06
C PRO A 67 -13.78 -17.32 3.60
N PHE A 68 -12.60 -17.89 3.37
CA PHE A 68 -12.06 -18.26 2.05
C PHE A 68 -13.03 -19.07 1.16
N ALA A 69 -14.06 -19.68 1.75
CA ALA A 69 -15.16 -20.36 1.07
C ALA A 69 -16.01 -19.45 0.14
N LEU A 70 -16.02 -18.13 0.34
CA LEU A 70 -16.74 -17.15 -0.50
C LEU A 70 -15.82 -16.33 -1.42
N SER A 71 -14.50 -16.57 -1.38
CA SER A 71 -13.54 -15.83 -2.21
C SER A 71 -13.45 -16.41 -3.63
N PRO A 72 -13.38 -15.58 -4.69
CA PRO A 72 -13.26 -16.07 -6.06
C PRO A 72 -11.95 -16.87 -6.23
N GLY A 73 -12.01 -17.95 -7.02
CA GLY A 73 -11.03 -19.04 -7.07
C GLY A 73 -9.55 -18.66 -7.28
N PHE A 74 -9.25 -17.43 -7.70
CA PHE A 74 -7.91 -16.87 -7.81
C PHE A 74 -7.19 -16.71 -6.45
N TYR A 75 -7.92 -16.47 -5.35
CA TYR A 75 -7.33 -16.33 -4.00
C TYR A 75 -6.92 -17.65 -3.33
N ARG A 76 -7.18 -18.80 -3.98
CA ARG A 76 -6.85 -20.14 -3.47
C ARG A 76 -5.35 -20.46 -3.52
N TRP A 77 -4.51 -19.62 -4.14
CA TRP A 77 -3.05 -19.77 -4.06
C TRP A 77 -2.52 -19.69 -2.62
N ALA A 78 -3.28 -19.09 -1.69
CA ALA A 78 -2.97 -19.05 -0.26
C ALA A 78 -2.90 -20.44 0.41
N TYR A 79 -3.46 -21.52 -0.19
CA TYR A 79 -3.25 -22.89 0.29
C TYR A 79 -1.78 -23.34 0.27
N ALA A 80 -0.93 -22.69 -0.54
CA ALA A 80 0.50 -22.97 -0.59
C ALA A 80 1.30 -22.36 0.56
N LEU A 81 0.67 -21.52 1.40
CA LEU A 81 1.35 -20.85 2.51
C LEU A 81 1.47 -21.76 3.73
N PRO A 82 2.61 -21.74 4.45
CA PRO A 82 2.85 -22.60 5.61
C PRO A 82 1.84 -22.38 6.74
N THR A 83 1.22 -21.19 6.81
CA THR A 83 0.18 -20.84 7.78
C THR A 83 -1.06 -21.72 7.65
N HIS A 84 -1.41 -22.18 6.43
CA HIS A 84 -2.55 -23.07 6.21
C HIS A 84 -2.29 -24.49 6.79
N ALA A 85 -1.06 -24.99 6.69
CA ALA A 85 -0.67 -26.27 7.28
C ALA A 85 -0.73 -26.23 8.82
N VAL A 86 -0.31 -25.13 9.43
CA VAL A 86 -0.36 -24.94 10.89
C VAL A 86 -1.80 -24.86 11.40
N TYR A 87 -2.69 -24.17 10.70
CA TYR A 87 -4.11 -24.12 11.07
C TYR A 87 -4.78 -25.50 11.04
N ASN A 88 -4.51 -26.30 10.01
CA ASN A 88 -5.04 -27.67 9.93
C ASN A 88 -4.54 -28.54 11.08
N LEU A 89 -3.25 -28.47 11.44
CA LEU A 89 -2.72 -29.24 12.57
C LEU A 89 -3.29 -28.82 13.93
N LEU A 90 -3.70 -27.56 14.07
CA LEU A 90 -4.26 -27.04 15.33
C LEU A 90 -5.75 -27.40 15.52
N VAL A 91 -6.46 -27.66 14.43
CA VAL A 91 -7.86 -28.10 14.44
C VAL A 91 -7.98 -29.62 14.52
N ASP A 92 -6.91 -30.35 14.17
CA ASP A 92 -6.85 -31.81 14.14
C ASP A 92 -6.37 -32.45 15.48
N ILE A 93 -6.14 -31.62 16.52
CA ILE A 93 -5.87 -32.04 17.91
C ILE A 93 -7.10 -31.86 18.81
#